data_AF-A0A8D0L0Q4-F1
#
_entry.id   AF-A0A8D0L0Q4-F1
#
_cell.length_a   1.000
_cell.length_b   1.000
_cell.length_c   1.000
_cell.angle_alpha   90.00
_cell.angle_beta   90.00
_cell.angle_gamma   90.00
#
_symmetry.space_group_name_H-M   'P 1'
#
loop_
_entity.id
_entity.type
_entity.pdbx_description
1 polymer ?
#
loop_
_entity_poly.entity_id
_entity_poly.type
_entity_poly.pdbx_seq_one_letter_code
_entity_poly.pdbx_strand_id
1 'polypeptide(L)'
;MSMTLIRNRLGLLVLGVLVTFVLYLLLPAIQHEKFTSSIDIPKPRAMEEEEEKGRGDLNTTILMGKIPGNPPVFYREALSLQKPATPISDLVFNQVSWTLSLCCLVHSNLHSCCSSGYGDSPQAEAVETVEGRVTFLQHVLKELALQKPVLVSSSMSGRYSIPFLLKYWIQLKGFVPIAPVGTKEYTTQQYQEVQTPTLIVYGEKDTHLGTQSLQNLKQIPKHRVVMLSGAGHACYLDKPREFHEALLHFLGELK
;
A
#
# COMPACT_ATOMS: atom_id res chain seq x y z
N MET A 1 50.49 31.27 9.09
CA MET A 1 49.64 30.08 9.35
C MET A 1 50.11 28.97 8.43
N SER A 2 50.68 27.91 9.01
CA SER A 2 51.65 27.01 8.36
C SER A 2 51.02 26.03 7.35
N MET A 3 51.61 25.93 6.15
CA MET A 3 51.23 25.00 5.07
C MET A 3 51.26 23.52 5.47
N THR A 4 51.90 23.17 6.59
CA THR A 4 51.90 21.82 7.17
C THR A 4 50.52 21.36 7.67
N LEU A 5 49.66 22.28 8.14
CA LEU A 5 48.34 21.93 8.66
C LEU A 5 47.37 21.50 7.54
N ILE A 6 47.49 22.14 6.37
CA ILE A 6 46.66 21.88 5.19
C ILE A 6 47.05 20.54 4.55
N ARG A 7 48.35 20.23 4.48
CA ARG A 7 48.86 18.95 3.94
C ARG A 7 48.39 17.75 4.78
N ASN A 8 48.34 17.88 6.11
CA ASN A 8 47.81 16.84 6.98
C ASN A 8 46.29 16.65 6.84
N ARG A 9 45.53 17.72 6.60
CA ARG A 9 44.07 17.63 6.35
C ARG A 9 43.75 16.98 5.01
N LEU A 10 44.54 17.28 3.97
CA LEU A 10 44.39 16.64 2.67
C LEU A 10 44.77 15.15 2.75
N GLY A 11 45.85 14.81 3.48
CA GLY A 11 46.23 13.42 3.73
C GLY A 11 45.14 12.61 4.46
N LEU A 12 44.49 13.22 5.47
CA LEU A 12 43.37 12.59 6.19
C LEU A 12 42.12 12.41 5.31
N LEU A 13 41.81 13.37 4.44
CA LEU A 13 40.69 13.24 3.49
C LEU A 13 40.94 12.15 2.46
N VAL A 14 42.15 12.10 1.89
CA VAL A 14 42.53 11.06 0.94
C VAL A 14 42.48 9.69 1.61
N LEU A 15 43.00 9.55 2.84
CA LEU A 15 42.93 8.30 3.60
C LEU A 15 41.47 7.89 3.89
N GLY A 16 40.61 8.84 4.26
CA GLY A 16 39.18 8.59 4.49
C GLY A 16 38.49 8.06 3.23
N VAL A 17 38.69 8.70 2.08
CA VAL A 17 38.14 8.24 0.80
C VAL A 17 38.66 6.84 0.43
N LEU A 18 39.94 6.58 0.65
CA LEU A 18 40.57 5.29 0.33
C LEU A 18 40.04 4.16 1.22
N VAL A 19 39.86 4.40 2.53
CA VAL A 19 39.24 3.45 3.44
C VAL A 19 37.78 3.18 3.06
N THR A 20 37.02 4.22 2.69
CA THR A 20 35.62 4.05 2.26
C THR A 20 35.53 3.25 0.96
N PHE A 21 36.46 3.47 0.03
CA PHE A 21 36.54 2.72 -1.23
C PHE A 21 36.94 1.25 -1.00
N VAL A 22 37.90 0.98 -0.12
CA VAL A 22 38.29 -0.39 0.26
C VAL A 22 37.14 -1.10 0.98
N LEU A 23 36.42 -0.43 1.88
CA LEU A 23 35.22 -0.99 2.52
C LEU A 23 34.14 -1.29 1.47
N TYR A 24 33.92 -0.39 0.51
CA TYR A 24 32.98 -0.61 -0.60
C TYR A 24 33.36 -1.81 -1.47
N LEU A 25 34.66 -2.04 -1.72
CA LEU A 25 35.15 -3.23 -2.43
C LEU A 25 35.07 -4.52 -1.60
N LEU A 26 35.08 -4.41 -0.27
CA LEU A 26 34.96 -5.53 0.67
C LEU A 26 33.50 -5.84 1.06
N LEU A 27 32.54 -4.97 0.73
CA LEU A 27 31.14 -5.34 0.77
C LEU A 27 30.95 -6.49 -0.25
N PRO A 28 30.38 -7.65 0.17
CA PRO A 28 30.02 -8.68 -0.78
C PRO A 28 29.06 -8.05 -1.77
N ALA A 29 29.49 -7.95 -3.03
CA ALA A 29 28.60 -7.60 -4.11
C ALA A 29 27.40 -8.54 -4.01
N ILE A 30 26.23 -8.00 -3.69
CA ILE A 30 24.96 -8.70 -3.87
C ILE A 30 24.82 -8.79 -5.39
N GLN A 31 25.53 -9.76 -5.96
CA GLN A 31 25.33 -10.19 -7.32
C GLN A 31 23.97 -10.85 -7.36
N HIS A 32 23.17 -10.39 -8.31
CA HIS A 32 22.03 -11.11 -8.85
C HIS A 32 22.40 -12.59 -9.06
N GLU A 33 21.99 -13.46 -8.14
CA GLU A 33 21.84 -14.87 -8.48
C GLU A 33 20.63 -14.98 -9.41
N LYS A 34 20.92 -15.09 -10.71
CA LYS A 34 20.11 -15.91 -11.60
C LYS A 34 20.22 -17.35 -11.09
N PHE A 35 19.34 -17.76 -10.18
CA PHE A 35 19.21 -19.16 -9.83
C PHE A 35 18.39 -19.85 -10.91
N THR A 36 19.09 -20.44 -11.88
CA THR A 36 18.54 -21.40 -12.83
C THR A 36 18.11 -22.66 -12.09
N SER A 37 16.89 -23.09 -12.36
CA SER A 37 16.28 -24.36 -11.94
C SER A 37 17.19 -25.57 -12.12
N SER A 38 17.47 -26.31 -11.03
CA SER A 38 17.45 -27.78 -10.94
C SER A 38 18.28 -28.28 -9.75
N ILE A 39 17.70 -28.33 -8.54
CA ILE A 39 18.15 -29.25 -7.48
C ILE A 39 16.90 -29.70 -6.72
N ASP A 40 16.60 -31.00 -6.84
CA ASP A 40 15.57 -31.71 -6.09
C ASP A 40 15.93 -31.73 -4.59
N ILE A 41 15.07 -31.14 -3.76
CA ILE A 41 15.10 -31.30 -2.30
C ILE A 41 13.72 -31.83 -1.87
N PRO A 42 13.62 -32.91 -1.08
CA PRO A 42 12.35 -33.55 -0.77
C PRO A 42 11.44 -32.63 0.05
N LYS A 43 10.22 -32.45 -0.45
CA LYS A 43 9.12 -31.69 0.16
C LYS A 43 8.73 -32.32 1.51
N PRO A 44 8.68 -31.56 2.63
CA PRO A 44 8.16 -32.10 3.88
C PRO A 44 6.64 -32.34 3.76
N ARG A 45 6.24 -33.61 3.96
CA ARG A 45 4.86 -34.14 3.86
C ARG A 45 3.79 -33.47 4.73
N ALA A 46 4.14 -32.53 5.61
CA ALA A 46 3.20 -31.90 6.54
C ALA A 46 2.44 -30.69 5.96
N MET A 47 2.76 -30.24 4.74
CA MET A 47 2.05 -29.13 4.07
C MET A 47 1.04 -29.58 3.01
N GLU A 48 1.01 -30.86 2.62
CA GLU A 48 0.05 -31.36 1.62
C GLU A 48 -1.31 -31.75 2.25
N GLU A 49 -1.36 -32.10 3.53
CA GLU A 49 -2.62 -32.53 4.16
C GLU A 49 -3.57 -31.36 4.52
N GLU A 50 -3.09 -30.11 4.58
CA GLU A 50 -3.95 -28.93 4.81
C GLU A 50 -4.31 -28.16 3.52
N GLU A 51 -3.53 -28.26 2.44
CA GLU A 51 -3.87 -27.66 1.14
C GLU A 51 -5.03 -28.39 0.44
N GLU A 52 -5.27 -29.67 0.74
CA GLU A 52 -6.31 -30.47 0.06
C GLU A 52 -7.72 -30.32 0.67
N LYS A 53 -7.87 -29.65 1.82
CA LYS A 53 -9.17 -29.51 2.52
C LYS A 53 -9.86 -28.15 2.39
N GLY A 54 -9.32 -27.23 1.59
CA GLY A 54 -9.84 -25.86 1.46
C GLY A 54 -10.09 -25.36 0.04
N ARG A 55 -10.02 -26.21 -0.99
CA ARG A 55 -10.27 -25.80 -2.38
C ARG A 55 -11.76 -25.73 -2.67
N GLY A 56 -12.43 -24.74 -2.08
CA GLY A 56 -13.73 -24.28 -2.57
C GLY A 56 -13.54 -23.54 -3.89
N ASP A 57 -14.32 -23.93 -4.91
CA ASP A 57 -14.36 -23.35 -6.25
C ASP A 57 -14.70 -21.84 -6.22
N LEU A 58 -13.69 -20.99 -6.10
CA LEU A 58 -13.82 -19.55 -6.33
C LEU A 58 -13.27 -19.24 -7.73
N ASN A 59 -14.17 -19.21 -8.72
CA ASN A 59 -13.90 -18.75 -10.09
C ASN A 59 -13.65 -17.23 -10.10
N THR A 60 -12.53 -16.78 -9.55
CA THR A 60 -12.09 -15.38 -9.59
C THR A 60 -11.22 -15.17 -10.83
N THR A 61 -11.62 -14.24 -11.70
CA THR A 61 -10.80 -13.85 -12.86
C THR A 61 -10.10 -12.53 -12.56
N ILE A 62 -8.78 -12.48 -12.74
CA ILE A 62 -8.00 -11.25 -12.63
C ILE A 62 -7.78 -10.68 -14.03
N LEU A 63 -8.34 -9.49 -14.28
CA LEU A 63 -8.11 -8.71 -15.49
C LEU A 63 -7.02 -7.67 -15.24
N MET A 64 -6.22 -7.39 -16.26
CA MET A 64 -5.29 -6.26 -16.28
C MET A 64 -5.82 -5.21 -17.24
N GLY A 65 -5.82 -3.97 -16.80
CA GLY A 65 -6.28 -2.84 -17.59
C GLY A 65 -5.30 -1.67 -17.56
N LYS A 66 -5.57 -0.71 -18.43
CA LYS A 66 -4.75 0.49 -18.61
C LYS A 66 -5.66 1.69 -18.81
N ILE A 67 -5.48 2.71 -17.99
CA ILE A 67 -6.09 4.02 -18.18
C ILE A 67 -5.17 4.83 -19.11
N PRO A 68 -5.70 5.37 -20.22
CA PRO A 68 -4.91 6.19 -21.13
C PRO A 68 -4.45 7.47 -20.42
N GLY A 69 -3.20 7.83 -20.62
CA GLY A 69 -2.58 9.01 -20.01
C GLY A 69 -1.10 9.06 -20.41
N ASN A 70 -0.47 10.22 -20.23
CA ASN A 70 0.97 10.33 -20.37
C ASN A 70 1.62 10.57 -19.01
N PRO A 71 2.33 9.58 -18.47
CA PRO A 71 2.34 8.17 -18.83
C PRO A 71 1.11 7.44 -18.23
N PRO A 72 0.82 6.23 -18.74
CA PRO A 72 -0.43 5.56 -18.43
C PRO A 72 -0.50 4.99 -17.01
N VAL A 73 -1.73 4.73 -16.56
CA VAL A 73 -1.97 4.08 -15.26
C VAL A 73 -2.39 2.65 -15.49
N PHE A 74 -1.65 1.71 -14.91
CA PHE A 74 -1.99 0.29 -14.96
C PHE A 74 -2.79 -0.11 -13.73
N TYR A 75 -3.79 -0.95 -13.94
CA TYR A 75 -4.60 -1.48 -12.85
C TYR A 75 -4.91 -2.96 -13.04
N ARG A 76 -5.29 -3.60 -11.94
CA ARG A 76 -5.83 -4.96 -11.92
C ARG A 76 -7.25 -4.94 -11.40
N GLU A 77 -8.10 -5.78 -11.97
CA GLU A 77 -9.48 -5.96 -11.56
C GLU A 77 -9.73 -7.43 -11.24
N ALA A 78 -10.26 -7.72 -10.05
CA ALA A 78 -10.75 -9.05 -9.72
C ALA A 78 -12.27 -9.09 -9.89
N LEU A 79 -12.73 -10.01 -10.76
CA LEU A 79 -14.14 -10.31 -11.01
C LEU A 79 -14.52 -11.63 -10.33
N SER A 80 -15.58 -11.63 -9.52
CA SER A 80 -16.25 -12.88 -9.09
C SER A 80 -17.39 -13.20 -10.05
N LEU A 81 -17.41 -14.43 -10.59
CA LEU A 81 -18.44 -14.88 -11.54
C LEU A 81 -19.74 -15.37 -10.87
N GLN A 82 -19.86 -15.30 -9.54
CA GLN A 82 -21.08 -15.72 -8.84
C GLN A 82 -22.09 -14.56 -8.71
N LYS A 83 -23.35 -14.79 -9.10
CA LYS A 83 -24.47 -13.86 -8.86
C LYS A 83 -24.71 -13.72 -7.35
N PRO A 84 -24.98 -12.52 -6.83
CA PRO A 84 -25.08 -12.30 -5.40
C PRO A 84 -26.37 -12.91 -4.84
N ALA A 85 -26.26 -14.00 -4.07
CA ALA A 85 -27.34 -14.44 -3.18
C ALA A 85 -27.32 -13.68 -1.84
N THR A 86 -26.24 -12.96 -1.55
CA THR A 86 -26.06 -12.07 -0.39
C THR A 86 -25.18 -10.90 -0.80
N PRO A 87 -25.50 -9.65 -0.42
CA PRO A 87 -24.62 -8.53 -0.69
C PRO A 87 -23.39 -8.69 0.22
N ILE A 88 -22.20 -8.73 -0.38
CA ILE A 88 -20.89 -8.73 0.30
C ILE A 88 -20.40 -10.12 0.71
N SER A 89 -20.03 -10.92 -0.29
CA SER A 89 -19.02 -11.96 -0.12
C SER A 89 -18.34 -12.15 -1.47
N ASP A 90 -17.04 -11.89 -1.52
CA ASP A 90 -16.03 -12.40 -2.47
C ASP A 90 -15.01 -11.30 -2.83
N LEU A 91 -14.05 -11.06 -1.93
CA LEU A 91 -12.81 -10.35 -2.28
C LEU A 91 -11.62 -11.28 -2.01
N VAL A 92 -11.04 -11.81 -3.07
CA VAL A 92 -9.80 -12.59 -3.04
C VAL A 92 -8.62 -11.65 -3.30
N PHE A 93 -7.80 -11.39 -2.29
CA PHE A 93 -6.45 -10.86 -2.47
C PHE A 93 -5.51 -12.03 -2.75
N ASN A 94 -5.01 -12.16 -3.98
CA ASN A 94 -3.96 -13.12 -4.26
C ASN A 94 -2.58 -12.43 -4.25
N GLN A 95 -1.63 -13.06 -3.55
CA GLN A 95 -0.26 -12.57 -3.37
C GLN A 95 0.40 -12.36 -4.73
N VAL A 96 0.63 -11.11 -5.11
CA VAL A 96 1.57 -10.80 -6.19
C VAL A 96 2.56 -9.77 -5.67
N SER A 97 3.77 -10.27 -5.41
CA SER A 97 5.03 -9.57 -5.19
C SER A 97 4.89 -8.05 -4.95
N TRP A 98 4.68 -7.70 -3.68
CA TRP A 98 4.37 -6.35 -3.23
C TRP A 98 5.65 -5.53 -3.06
N THR A 99 5.90 -4.59 -3.98
CA THR A 99 6.85 -3.50 -3.75
C THR A 99 6.18 -2.17 -4.07
N LEU A 100 5.83 -1.43 -3.00
CA LEU A 100 5.44 -0.01 -2.93
C LEU A 100 4.02 0.42 -3.39
N SER A 101 3.26 0.90 -2.39
CA SER A 101 2.14 1.87 -2.44
C SER A 101 0.89 1.49 -3.26
N LEU A 102 0.05 0.64 -2.68
CA LEU A 102 -1.22 0.23 -3.27
C LEU A 102 -2.39 1.11 -2.81
N CYS A 103 -3.14 1.68 -3.76
CA CYS A 103 -4.53 2.07 -3.55
C CYS A 103 -5.42 0.97 -4.13
N CYS A 104 -6.22 0.32 -3.28
CA CYS A 104 -7.28 -0.57 -3.72
C CYS A 104 -8.63 0.16 -3.63
N LEU A 105 -9.42 0.05 -4.68
CA LEU A 105 -10.78 0.56 -4.75
C LEU A 105 -11.73 -0.66 -4.78
N VAL A 106 -12.67 -0.71 -3.85
CA VAL A 106 -13.67 -1.78 -3.79
C VAL A 106 -15.01 -1.22 -4.27
N HIS A 107 -15.53 -1.72 -5.40
CA HIS A 107 -16.83 -1.35 -5.96
C HIS A 107 -17.38 -2.45 -6.87
N SER A 108 -18.29 -3.31 -6.38
CA SER A 108 -18.84 -4.52 -7.06
C SER A 108 -17.81 -5.56 -7.56
N ASN A 109 -16.60 -5.12 -7.90
CA ASN A 109 -15.36 -5.80 -8.23
C ASN A 109 -14.23 -5.11 -7.44
N LEU A 110 -13.06 -5.75 -7.33
CA LEU A 110 -11.89 -5.15 -6.68
C LEU A 110 -10.93 -4.58 -7.73
N HIS A 111 -10.71 -3.27 -7.73
CA HIS A 111 -9.70 -2.60 -8.54
C HIS A 111 -8.46 -2.26 -7.73
N SER A 112 -7.28 -2.50 -8.27
CA SER A 112 -6.00 -2.18 -7.64
C SER A 112 -5.15 -1.34 -8.58
N CYS A 113 -4.82 -0.12 -8.18
CA CYS A 113 -4.01 0.82 -8.96
C CYS A 113 -2.62 0.97 -8.36
N CYS A 114 -1.59 0.79 -9.19
CA CYS A 114 -0.20 1.00 -8.79
C CYS A 114 0.17 2.49 -8.91
N SER A 115 0.70 3.08 -7.84
CA SER A 115 1.23 4.45 -7.84
C SER A 115 2.75 4.43 -7.95
N SER A 116 3.27 4.91 -9.10
CA SER A 116 4.61 5.44 -9.37
C SER A 116 5.81 4.76 -8.67
N GLY A 117 6.56 3.95 -9.43
CA GLY A 117 7.87 3.44 -9.01
C GLY A 117 8.38 2.21 -9.78
N TYR A 118 7.51 1.50 -10.52
CA TYR A 118 7.90 0.35 -11.35
C TYR A 118 6.94 0.19 -12.53
N GLY A 119 7.49 0.10 -13.75
CA GLY A 119 6.73 0.17 -15.02
C GLY A 119 6.33 1.61 -15.38
N ASP A 120 6.35 1.95 -16.67
CA ASP A 120 6.18 3.29 -17.27
C ASP A 120 4.91 4.07 -16.81
N SER A 121 4.92 4.57 -15.57
CA SER A 121 3.81 5.22 -14.84
C SER A 121 4.14 6.71 -14.55
N PRO A 122 3.19 7.56 -14.08
CA PRO A 122 3.17 9.03 -14.19
C PRO A 122 4.51 9.77 -14.17
N GLN A 123 4.71 10.74 -15.08
CA GLN A 123 5.84 11.67 -15.06
C GLN A 123 5.74 12.38 -13.71
N ALA A 124 6.78 12.24 -12.89
CA ALA A 124 6.76 12.56 -11.46
C ALA A 124 6.11 13.92 -11.16
N GLU A 125 6.31 14.90 -12.03
CA GLU A 125 5.78 16.26 -12.01
C GLU A 125 4.26 16.35 -11.77
N ALA A 126 3.45 15.48 -12.39
CA ALA A 126 1.98 15.54 -12.27
C ALA A 126 1.47 15.10 -10.89
N VAL A 127 2.26 14.37 -10.12
CA VAL A 127 1.91 13.85 -8.78
C VAL A 127 2.83 14.38 -7.67
N GLU A 128 3.71 15.32 -8.00
CA GLU A 128 4.57 16.01 -7.04
C GLU A 128 3.77 16.92 -6.10
N THR A 129 2.74 17.58 -6.62
CA THR A 129 1.89 18.47 -5.81
C THR A 129 0.72 17.72 -5.16
N VAL A 130 0.22 18.26 -4.04
CA VAL A 130 -0.98 17.73 -3.37
C VAL A 130 -2.17 17.72 -4.33
N GLU A 131 -2.40 18.81 -5.04
CA GLU A 131 -3.48 18.94 -6.04
C GLU A 131 -3.31 17.96 -7.21
N GLY A 132 -2.08 17.73 -7.66
CA GLY A 132 -1.77 16.75 -8.69
C GLY A 132 -2.16 15.32 -8.29
N ARG A 133 -1.82 14.91 -7.06
CA ARG A 133 -2.20 13.59 -6.50
C ARG A 133 -3.70 13.43 -6.34
N VAL A 134 -4.38 14.49 -5.93
CA VAL A 134 -5.84 14.49 -5.82
C VAL A 134 -6.51 14.38 -7.19
N THR A 135 -6.05 15.18 -8.16
CA THR A 135 -6.53 15.16 -9.55
C THR A 135 -6.31 13.79 -10.19
N PHE A 136 -5.16 13.16 -9.92
CA PHE A 136 -4.86 11.80 -10.34
C PHE A 136 -5.91 10.81 -9.85
N LEU A 137 -6.25 10.81 -8.55
CA LEU A 137 -7.28 9.93 -8.02
C LEU A 137 -8.67 10.21 -8.60
N GLN A 138 -9.04 11.49 -8.80
CA GLN A 138 -10.29 11.84 -9.47
C GLN A 138 -10.36 11.27 -10.89
N HIS A 139 -9.26 11.36 -11.64
CA HIS A 139 -9.16 10.81 -12.98
C HIS A 139 -9.33 9.29 -12.97
N VAL A 140 -8.64 8.58 -12.08
CA VAL A 140 -8.79 7.12 -11.93
C VAL A 140 -10.24 6.71 -11.64
N LEU A 141 -10.90 7.38 -10.69
CA LEU A 141 -12.30 7.10 -10.36
C LEU A 141 -13.23 7.34 -11.54
N LYS A 142 -12.98 8.39 -12.31
CA LYS A 142 -13.76 8.74 -13.50
C LYS A 142 -13.59 7.72 -14.63
N GLU A 143 -12.35 7.38 -14.98
CA GLU A 143 -12.05 6.48 -16.11
C GLU A 143 -12.50 5.04 -15.84
N LEU A 144 -12.47 4.62 -14.57
CA LEU A 144 -13.00 3.33 -14.14
C LEU A 144 -14.52 3.38 -13.85
N ALA A 145 -15.17 4.52 -14.08
CA ALA A 145 -16.60 4.76 -13.83
C ALA A 145 -17.07 4.35 -12.41
N LEU A 146 -16.21 4.53 -11.41
CA LEU A 146 -16.46 4.08 -10.04
C LEU A 146 -17.40 5.03 -9.31
N GLN A 147 -18.51 4.49 -8.81
CA GLN A 147 -19.49 5.26 -8.07
C GLN A 147 -19.34 5.02 -6.57
N LYS A 148 -18.86 6.03 -5.84
CA LYS A 148 -18.65 5.96 -4.38
C LYS A 148 -17.90 4.68 -3.94
N PRO A 149 -16.67 4.43 -4.41
CA PRO A 149 -15.92 3.26 -4.00
C PRO A 149 -15.54 3.31 -2.52
N VAL A 150 -15.14 2.17 -1.96
CA VAL A 150 -14.37 2.14 -0.71
C VAL A 150 -12.89 2.24 -1.07
N LEU A 151 -12.20 3.24 -0.53
CA LEU A 151 -10.78 3.47 -0.78
C LEU A 151 -9.92 2.83 0.31
N VAL A 152 -9.13 1.82 -0.05
CA VAL A 152 -8.15 1.16 0.82
C VAL A 152 -6.76 1.68 0.49
N SER A 153 -6.03 2.16 1.48
CA SER A 153 -4.77 2.90 1.28
C SER A 153 -3.74 2.52 2.33
N SER A 154 -2.64 1.90 1.91
CA SER A 154 -1.52 1.56 2.80
C SER A 154 -0.34 2.51 2.68
N SER A 155 0.30 2.84 3.81
CA SER A 155 1.59 3.53 3.89
C SER A 155 1.71 4.73 2.94
N MET A 156 2.63 4.68 1.96
CA MET A 156 2.92 5.76 1.01
C MET A 156 1.69 6.30 0.26
N SER A 157 0.67 5.48 0.03
CA SER A 157 -0.53 5.90 -0.68
C SER A 157 -1.35 6.93 0.11
N GLY A 158 -1.06 7.10 1.41
CA GLY A 158 -1.56 8.18 2.25
C GLY A 158 -1.31 9.58 1.68
N ARG A 159 -0.20 9.82 0.96
CA ARG A 159 0.06 11.11 0.31
C ARG A 159 -0.97 11.45 -0.79
N TYR A 160 -1.66 10.44 -1.30
CA TYR A 160 -2.73 10.58 -2.30
C TYR A 160 -4.10 10.53 -1.63
N SER A 161 -4.33 9.50 -0.81
CA SER A 161 -5.65 9.20 -0.27
C SER A 161 -6.12 10.22 0.77
N ILE A 162 -5.25 10.74 1.63
CA ILE A 162 -5.62 11.72 2.66
C ILE A 162 -6.10 13.05 2.07
N PRO A 163 -5.33 13.75 1.20
CA PRO A 163 -5.84 14.98 0.60
C PRO A 163 -7.09 14.76 -0.26
N PHE A 164 -7.20 13.59 -0.91
CA PHE A 164 -8.41 13.25 -1.66
C PHE A 164 -9.61 13.07 -0.73
N LEU A 165 -9.46 12.35 0.39
CA LEU A 165 -10.48 12.19 1.41
C LEU A 165 -10.94 13.55 1.92
N LEU A 166 -10.01 14.42 2.32
CA LEU A 166 -10.35 15.74 2.87
C LEU A 166 -11.13 16.61 1.87
N LYS A 167 -10.79 16.55 0.58
CA LYS A 167 -11.43 17.38 -0.46
C LYS A 167 -12.72 16.76 -1.02
N TYR A 168 -12.79 15.43 -1.10
CA TYR A 168 -13.83 14.70 -1.83
C TYR A 168 -14.41 13.51 -1.05
N TRP A 169 -14.50 13.60 0.28
CA TRP A 169 -15.08 12.54 1.12
C TRP A 169 -16.47 12.08 0.65
N ILE A 170 -17.29 12.97 0.08
CA ILE A 170 -18.62 12.66 -0.47
C ILE A 170 -18.57 11.63 -1.61
N GLN A 171 -17.43 11.55 -2.32
CA GLN A 171 -17.21 10.59 -3.41
C GLN A 171 -16.75 9.20 -2.92
N LEU A 172 -16.69 8.95 -1.61
CA LEU A 172 -16.28 7.67 -1.05
C LEU A 172 -17.39 7.07 -0.19
N LYS A 173 -17.67 5.76 -0.38
CA LYS A 173 -18.58 5.01 0.49
C LYS A 173 -17.90 4.61 1.81
N GLY A 174 -16.59 4.42 1.78
CA GLY A 174 -15.78 4.12 2.94
C GLY A 174 -14.30 4.39 2.70
N PHE A 175 -13.54 4.48 3.78
CA PHE A 175 -12.08 4.66 3.73
C PHE A 175 -11.39 3.67 4.68
N VAL A 176 -10.36 2.97 4.21
CA VAL A 176 -9.60 1.98 4.98
C VAL A 176 -8.10 2.32 4.93
N PRO A 177 -7.64 3.27 5.76
CA PRO A 177 -6.22 3.57 5.89
C PRO A 177 -5.49 2.49 6.69
N ILE A 178 -4.35 2.02 6.16
CA ILE A 178 -3.45 1.07 6.81
C ILE A 178 -2.09 1.74 7.03
N ALA A 179 -1.88 2.24 8.25
CA ALA A 179 -0.70 3.03 8.64
C ALA A 179 -0.23 4.05 7.57
N PRO A 180 -1.10 4.94 7.06
CA PRO A 180 -0.75 5.83 5.95
C PRO A 180 0.26 6.91 6.36
N VAL A 181 1.09 7.32 5.41
CA VAL A 181 1.97 8.49 5.55
C VAL A 181 1.19 9.79 5.31
N GLY A 182 1.76 10.92 5.75
CA GLY A 182 1.23 12.26 5.46
C GLY A 182 0.09 12.71 6.38
N THR A 183 -0.29 11.93 7.39
CA THR A 183 -1.41 12.29 8.28
C THR A 183 -1.15 13.52 9.16
N LYS A 184 0.13 13.82 9.44
CA LYS A 184 0.53 14.99 10.25
C LYS A 184 0.49 16.31 9.48
N GLU A 185 0.25 16.26 8.17
CA GLU A 185 0.25 17.42 7.28
C GLU A 185 -1.07 18.21 7.35
N TYR A 186 -2.08 17.70 8.07
CA TYR A 186 -3.45 18.24 8.14
C TYR A 186 -3.90 18.48 9.58
N THR A 187 -4.81 19.41 9.76
CA THR A 187 -5.30 19.81 11.09
C THR A 187 -6.42 18.90 11.58
N THR A 188 -6.63 18.91 12.90
CA THR A 188 -7.77 18.24 13.53
C THR A 188 -9.11 18.67 12.92
N GLN A 189 -9.29 19.97 12.65
CA GLN A 189 -10.52 20.50 12.06
C GLN A 189 -10.80 19.90 10.68
N GLN A 190 -9.78 19.78 9.83
CA GLN A 190 -9.92 19.16 8.51
C GLN A 190 -10.40 17.70 8.62
N TYR A 191 -9.85 16.93 9.57
CA TYR A 191 -10.31 15.57 9.81
C TYR A 191 -11.75 15.51 10.36
N GLN A 192 -12.14 16.47 11.19
CA GLN A 192 -13.49 16.54 11.78
C GLN A 192 -14.59 16.81 10.74
N GLU A 193 -14.25 17.42 9.60
CA GLU A 193 -15.19 17.67 8.50
C GLU A 193 -15.54 16.40 7.70
N VAL A 194 -14.70 15.36 7.76
CA VAL A 194 -14.89 14.11 7.00
C VAL A 194 -16.04 13.29 7.56
N GLN A 195 -17.05 13.00 6.73
CA GLN A 195 -18.20 12.17 7.13
C GLN A 195 -18.18 10.75 6.56
N THR A 196 -17.14 10.38 5.81
CA THR A 196 -16.96 9.03 5.27
C THR A 196 -16.69 8.04 6.39
N PRO A 197 -17.45 6.93 6.49
CA PRO A 197 -17.11 5.84 7.40
C PRO A 197 -15.67 5.37 7.18
N THR A 198 -14.88 5.29 8.26
CA THR A 198 -13.44 5.02 8.17
C THR A 198 -13.03 3.87 9.07
N LEU A 199 -12.35 2.86 8.53
CA LEU A 199 -11.72 1.76 9.28
C LEU A 199 -10.20 2.00 9.34
N ILE A 200 -9.71 2.50 10.47
CA ILE A 200 -8.29 2.72 10.70
C ILE A 200 -7.64 1.41 11.11
N VAL A 201 -6.66 0.94 10.34
CA VAL A 201 -5.93 -0.30 10.59
C VAL A 201 -4.45 -0.01 10.83
N TYR A 202 -3.86 -0.64 11.84
CA TYR A 202 -2.41 -0.60 12.07
C TYR A 202 -1.94 -1.84 12.83
N GLY A 203 -0.64 -2.14 12.79
CA GLY A 203 -0.04 -3.23 13.57
C GLY A 203 0.41 -2.77 14.95
N GLU A 204 0.26 -3.62 15.96
CA GLU A 204 0.69 -3.34 17.34
C GLU A 204 2.18 -2.95 17.44
N LYS A 205 3.04 -3.59 16.64
CA LYS A 205 4.48 -3.33 16.60
C LYS A 205 4.87 -2.17 15.69
N ASP A 206 3.91 -1.56 14.96
CA ASP A 206 4.13 -0.32 14.21
C ASP A 206 4.02 0.90 15.14
N THR A 207 5.02 1.02 16.02
CA THR A 207 5.03 1.99 17.12
C THR A 207 5.31 3.42 16.70
N HIS A 208 5.66 3.66 15.42
CA HIS A 208 5.99 4.98 14.90
C HIS A 208 4.94 5.49 13.91
N LEU A 209 4.84 4.87 12.73
CA LEU A 209 3.95 5.36 11.69
C LEU A 209 2.50 4.97 11.97
N GLY A 210 2.28 3.75 12.44
CA GLY A 210 0.98 3.24 12.86
C GLY A 210 0.36 4.11 13.97
N THR A 211 1.10 4.33 15.06
CA THR A 211 0.64 5.18 16.17
C THR A 211 0.43 6.64 15.75
N GLN A 212 1.34 7.24 14.98
CA GLN A 212 1.20 8.61 14.47
C GLN A 212 -0.04 8.74 13.58
N SER A 213 -0.25 7.80 12.66
CA SER A 213 -1.41 7.83 11.76
C SER A 213 -2.73 7.70 12.54
N LEU A 214 -2.79 6.79 13.52
CA LEU A 214 -3.93 6.63 14.42
C LEU A 214 -4.25 7.94 15.18
N GLN A 215 -3.24 8.59 15.77
CA GLN A 215 -3.44 9.80 16.56
C GLN A 215 -4.12 10.95 15.78
N ASN A 216 -3.81 11.04 14.48
CA ASN A 216 -4.38 12.05 13.59
C ASN A 216 -5.75 11.59 13.03
N LEU A 217 -5.87 10.35 12.59
CA LEU A 217 -7.07 9.87 11.90
C LEU A 217 -8.25 9.61 12.83
N LYS A 218 -8.02 9.35 14.13
CA LYS A 218 -9.10 9.22 15.13
C LYS A 218 -9.93 10.50 15.33
N GLN A 219 -9.52 11.62 14.74
CA GLN A 219 -10.28 12.86 14.73
C GLN A 219 -11.47 12.81 13.75
N ILE A 220 -11.50 11.85 12.81
CA ILE A 220 -12.62 11.63 11.90
C ILE A 220 -13.83 11.13 12.71
N PRO A 221 -15.01 11.79 12.67
CA PRO A 221 -16.14 11.45 13.54
C PRO A 221 -16.64 10.00 13.41
N LYS A 222 -16.66 9.45 12.19
CA LYS A 222 -17.18 8.10 11.90
C LYS A 222 -16.05 7.08 11.72
N HIS A 223 -15.12 7.05 12.68
CA HIS A 223 -14.01 6.11 12.64
C HIS A 223 -14.27 4.85 13.47
N ARG A 224 -13.64 3.76 13.04
CA ARG A 224 -13.40 2.53 13.82
C ARG A 224 -11.92 2.24 13.78
N VAL A 225 -11.40 1.59 14.81
CA VAL A 225 -9.97 1.26 14.92
C VAL A 225 -9.81 -0.24 15.06
N VAL A 226 -8.90 -0.81 14.26
CA VAL A 226 -8.45 -2.19 14.36
C VAL A 226 -6.93 -2.19 14.49
N MET A 227 -6.45 -2.65 15.64
CA MET A 227 -5.03 -2.92 15.87
C MET A 227 -4.81 -4.42 15.70
N LEU A 228 -3.89 -4.82 14.81
CA LEU A 228 -3.54 -6.23 14.61
C LEU A 228 -2.42 -6.62 15.58
N SER A 229 -2.72 -7.53 16.51
CA SER A 229 -1.79 -7.88 17.58
C SER A 229 -0.58 -8.64 17.04
N GLY A 230 0.61 -8.28 17.52
CA GLY A 230 1.87 -8.87 17.10
C GLY A 230 2.34 -8.50 15.69
N ALA A 231 1.58 -7.70 14.94
CA ALA A 231 1.88 -7.28 13.56
C ALA A 231 2.70 -5.99 13.50
N GLY A 232 3.57 -5.85 12.49
CA GLY A 232 4.38 -4.66 12.21
C GLY A 232 3.71 -3.69 11.23
N HIS A 233 4.52 -2.93 10.48
CA HIS A 233 4.03 -1.86 9.59
C HIS A 233 3.15 -2.40 8.44
N ALA A 234 3.58 -3.48 7.80
CA ALA A 234 2.79 -4.17 6.78
C ALA A 234 1.82 -5.18 7.43
N CYS A 235 1.00 -4.72 8.37
CA CYS A 235 0.23 -5.60 9.25
C CYS A 235 -0.75 -6.55 8.52
N TYR A 236 -1.22 -6.16 7.34
CA TYR A 236 -2.06 -6.99 6.47
C TYR A 236 -1.31 -8.17 5.83
N LEU A 237 0.02 -8.11 5.75
CA LEU A 237 0.86 -9.25 5.33
C LEU A 237 1.19 -10.16 6.51
N ASP A 238 1.40 -9.58 7.70
CA ASP A 238 1.68 -10.36 8.92
C ASP A 238 0.45 -11.13 9.40
N LYS A 239 -0.74 -10.51 9.32
CA LYS A 239 -2.02 -11.00 9.84
C LYS A 239 -3.13 -10.93 8.78
N PRO A 240 -3.00 -11.63 7.63
CA PRO A 240 -3.92 -11.49 6.51
C PRO A 240 -5.35 -11.92 6.83
N ARG A 241 -5.53 -12.99 7.63
CA ARG A 241 -6.86 -13.46 8.03
C ARG A 241 -7.60 -12.42 8.88
N GLU A 242 -6.95 -11.95 9.95
CA GLU A 242 -7.52 -10.94 10.86
C GLU A 242 -7.82 -9.62 10.11
N PHE A 243 -6.93 -9.21 9.19
CA PHE A 243 -7.16 -8.07 8.33
C PHE A 243 -8.39 -8.24 7.43
N HIS A 244 -8.52 -9.37 6.73
CA HIS A 244 -9.65 -9.64 5.85
C HIS A 244 -10.97 -9.73 6.60
N GLU A 245 -11.00 -10.37 7.77
CA GLU A 245 -12.19 -10.44 8.62
C GLU A 245 -12.65 -9.05 9.04
N ALA A 246 -11.74 -8.20 9.52
CA ALA A 246 -12.03 -6.82 9.88
C ALA A 246 -12.54 -5.99 8.68
N LEU A 247 -11.91 -6.17 7.51
CA LEU A 247 -12.29 -5.49 6.28
C LEU A 247 -13.69 -5.91 5.82
N LEU A 248 -13.96 -7.22 5.73
CA LEU A 248 -15.26 -7.74 5.29
C LEU A 248 -16.38 -7.33 6.24
N HIS A 249 -16.13 -7.36 7.55
CA HIS A 249 -17.06 -6.87 8.55
C HIS A 249 -17.38 -5.39 8.35
N PHE A 250 -16.37 -4.54 8.13
CA PHE A 250 -16.57 -3.13 7.84
C PHE A 250 -17.35 -2.91 6.55
N LEU A 251 -17.01 -3.62 5.46
CA LEU A 251 -17.75 -3.54 4.20
C LEU A 251 -19.21 -3.92 4.39
N GLY A 252 -19.48 -4.97 5.18
CA GLY A 252 -20.81 -5.45 5.59
C GLY A 252 -21.73 -4.38 6.20
N GLU A 253 -21.14 -3.42 6.91
CA GLU A 253 -21.88 -2.34 7.59
C GLU A 253 -22.16 -1.12 6.71
N LEU A 254 -21.46 -1.00 5.56
CA LEU A 254 -21.62 0.14 4.66
C LEU A 254 -22.93 0.00 3.86
N LYS A 255 -23.98 0.65 4.34
CA LYS A 255 -25.27 0.79 3.65
C LYS A 255 -25.11 1.47 2.30
#